data_AF-A0A8J4D5M0-F1
#
_entry.id   AF-A0A8J4D5M0-F1
#
_cell.length_a   1.000
_cell.length_b   1.000
_cell.length_c   1.000
_cell.angle_alpha   90.00
_cell.angle_beta   90.00
_cell.angle_gamma   90.00
#
_symmetry.space_group_name_H-M   'P 1'
#
loop_
_entity.id
_entity.type
_entity.pdbx_description
1 polymer ?
#
loop_
_entity_poly.entity_id
_entity_poly.type
_entity_poly.pdbx_seq_one_letter_code
_entity_poly.pdbx_strand_id
1 'polypeptide(L)'
;MTRSCLRCVLVMVASLNLATLLSADAACIVRLELDAKNSKVSLSSTNTLVSGAGFGDGLSSPGVYDAAVQRGLTGSLYAISQALPACPGNRTTWLANWPSFTLTSVSSSTTYIQPVNVYPAQHLGKTTVAGIHPAPQYDYNITNMGVKFSIGNFAAVSGQSGAFTASVRTELVDGWLTSYSIITDTRVDSLKGLTADALTVPISLDVKEEAGSNMLVLSVPTLQLTYQAIGSVNVSGGAMWRSFANHTLTSTLRARANLDCPAYCGDYGLCEVVNGTAQCVCDCGWTTDCSRQCNLPSGFCDAEGEVASAASSTCLFNGTTSVLSKNGSCPVGYDWNSDGVKCDACRSGFSGSGCRMCLTDAACQAREYSSSAQCFKSTVYQTRSAAKQYECDVTDSSVRGILGNKVQFNCSTTKPAFSSASIGNLDVGASLVSSNTPVNSTPYCYLSLHLPGMAPGSEVVCTGWACEFTAGSSQVYCPLVKCVCPNGCSSASGIFSEATFRSLRTDVRLTCDDETAELAAKDSSSCSLELSGVPIAAIAVNCKASECLDPVAGSITVKSGMSGQGRMVSPSILFHQYYVMTADATT
;
A
#
# COMPACT_ATOMS: atom_id res chain seq x y z
N MET A 1 -23.14 -35.63 -63.58
CA MET A 1 -22.80 -36.02 -62.20
C MET A 1 -21.85 -34.97 -61.65
N THR A 2 -22.42 -34.05 -60.89
CA THR A 2 -21.83 -32.84 -60.35
C THR A 2 -21.61 -33.05 -58.85
N ARG A 3 -20.37 -32.96 -58.38
CA ARG A 3 -19.99 -32.56 -57.01
C ARG A 3 -18.47 -32.60 -56.84
N SER A 4 -17.99 -31.70 -56.00
CA SER A 4 -16.64 -31.63 -55.42
C SER A 4 -15.57 -30.90 -56.23
N CYS A 5 -15.53 -29.58 -56.06
CA CYS A 5 -14.32 -28.84 -55.63
C CYS A 5 -14.64 -27.35 -55.45
N LEU A 6 -15.44 -27.01 -54.43
CA LEU A 6 -15.75 -25.63 -54.05
C LEU A 6 -15.39 -25.35 -52.58
N ARG A 7 -14.29 -25.94 -52.08
CA ARG A 7 -13.83 -25.79 -50.68
C ARG A 7 -12.39 -25.30 -50.50
N CYS A 8 -11.64 -25.02 -51.58
CA CYS A 8 -10.26 -24.53 -51.44
C CYS A 8 -10.09 -23.00 -51.53
N VAL A 9 -11.14 -22.22 -51.82
CA VAL A 9 -11.00 -20.75 -52.02
C VAL A 9 -11.44 -19.93 -50.80
N LEU A 10 -12.06 -20.53 -49.77
CA LEU A 10 -12.62 -19.79 -48.63
C LEU A 10 -11.73 -19.71 -47.38
N VAL A 11 -10.49 -20.21 -47.43
CA VAL A 11 -9.58 -20.23 -46.26
C VAL A 11 -8.41 -19.21 -46.38
N MET A 12 -8.27 -18.49 -47.50
CA MET A 12 -7.20 -17.49 -47.67
C MET A 12 -7.61 -16.02 -47.50
N VAL A 13 -8.85 -15.72 -47.09
CA VAL A 13 -9.30 -14.33 -46.77
C VAL A 13 -9.52 -14.12 -45.27
N ALA A 14 -9.37 -15.14 -44.44
CA ALA A 14 -9.52 -15.05 -42.97
C ALA A 14 -8.19 -14.90 -42.20
N SER A 15 -7.04 -14.91 -42.88
CA SER A 15 -5.70 -14.84 -42.27
C SER A 15 -5.02 -13.47 -42.41
N LEU A 16 -5.73 -12.46 -42.91
CA LEU A 16 -5.21 -11.10 -43.14
C LEU A 16 -5.96 -10.03 -42.33
N ASN A 17 -6.25 -10.29 -41.04
CA ASN A 17 -6.74 -9.26 -40.09
C ASN A 17 -6.44 -9.56 -38.62
N LEU A 18 -5.60 -10.56 -38.31
CA LEU A 18 -5.27 -10.91 -36.91
C LEU A 18 -3.92 -10.34 -36.42
N ALA A 19 -3.23 -9.56 -37.25
CA ALA A 19 -1.95 -8.91 -36.90
C ALA A 19 -2.11 -7.45 -36.44
N THR A 20 -3.33 -6.91 -36.38
CA THR A 20 -3.62 -5.52 -35.97
C THR A 20 -4.27 -5.41 -34.58
N LEU A 21 -4.41 -6.51 -33.83
CA LEU A 21 -5.02 -6.52 -32.49
C LEU A 21 -4.00 -6.52 -31.33
N LEU A 22 -2.72 -6.25 -31.62
CA LEU A 22 -1.66 -6.19 -30.59
C LEU A 22 -0.88 -4.87 -30.56
N SER A 23 -1.33 -3.82 -31.27
CA SER A 23 -0.97 -2.47 -30.85
C SER A 23 -1.78 -2.20 -29.59
N ALA A 24 -1.14 -2.26 -28.42
CA ALA A 24 -1.71 -1.72 -27.19
C ALA A 24 -2.29 -0.34 -27.52
N ASP A 25 -3.62 -0.23 -27.50
CA ASP A 25 -4.35 0.92 -28.01
C ASP A 25 -3.75 2.20 -27.41
N ALA A 26 -3.28 3.09 -28.27
CA ALA A 26 -2.69 4.36 -27.88
C ALA A 26 -3.79 5.27 -27.31
N ALA A 27 -4.24 5.02 -26.09
CA ALA A 27 -5.23 5.86 -25.43
C ALA A 27 -4.58 7.21 -25.09
N CYS A 28 -5.28 8.32 -25.35
CA CYS A 28 -4.92 9.60 -24.75
C CYS A 28 -5.15 9.51 -23.23
N ILE A 29 -4.05 9.57 -22.47
CA ILE A 29 -4.05 9.63 -21.01
C ILE A 29 -3.37 10.94 -20.63
N VAL A 30 -4.00 11.74 -19.76
CA VAL A 30 -3.42 12.95 -19.19
C VAL A 30 -3.59 12.94 -17.68
N ARG A 31 -2.50 13.15 -16.93
CA ARG A 31 -2.51 13.29 -15.48
C ARG A 31 -2.78 14.75 -15.09
N LEU A 32 -3.86 14.97 -14.34
CA LEU A 32 -4.31 16.26 -13.81
C LEU A 32 -4.00 16.32 -12.31
N GLU A 33 -3.12 17.22 -11.91
CA GLU A 33 -2.78 17.45 -10.50
C GLU A 33 -3.84 18.28 -9.80
N LEU A 34 -4.28 17.83 -8.63
CA LEU A 34 -5.18 18.59 -7.77
C LEU A 34 -4.41 19.71 -7.08
N ASP A 35 -4.91 20.93 -7.26
CA ASP A 35 -4.41 22.10 -6.56
C ASP A 35 -5.05 22.16 -5.18
N ALA A 36 -4.33 21.71 -4.15
CA ALA A 36 -4.83 21.65 -2.77
C ALA A 36 -5.30 23.01 -2.23
N LYS A 37 -4.70 24.11 -2.69
CA LYS A 37 -5.07 25.47 -2.27
C LYS A 37 -6.44 25.88 -2.82
N ASN A 38 -6.76 25.42 -4.04
CA ASN A 38 -8.00 25.75 -4.73
C ASN A 38 -9.06 24.63 -4.69
N SER A 39 -8.68 23.42 -4.29
CA SER A 39 -9.57 22.27 -4.12
C SER A 39 -10.00 22.17 -2.67
N LYS A 40 -10.81 23.11 -2.19
CA LYS A 40 -11.19 23.23 -0.78
C LYS A 40 -12.19 22.15 -0.39
N VAL A 41 -12.13 21.71 0.86
CA VAL A 41 -13.05 20.73 1.42
C VAL A 41 -13.72 21.30 2.67
N SER A 42 -15.00 20.99 2.81
CA SER A 42 -15.75 21.12 4.06
C SER A 42 -16.35 19.76 4.40
N LEU A 43 -16.27 19.40 5.67
CA LEU A 43 -16.79 18.14 6.19
C LEU A 43 -17.95 18.46 7.12
N SER A 44 -18.99 17.64 7.06
CA SER A 44 -20.07 17.61 8.04
C SER A 44 -20.49 16.18 8.28
N SER A 45 -20.91 15.88 9.50
CA SER A 45 -21.40 14.55 9.86
C SER A 45 -22.75 14.65 10.53
N THR A 46 -23.57 13.62 10.41
CA THR A 46 -24.75 13.42 11.27
C THR A 46 -24.77 11.96 11.69
N ASN A 47 -24.82 11.72 13.00
CA ASN A 47 -24.89 10.39 13.56
C ASN A 47 -26.24 10.20 14.22
N THR A 48 -26.92 9.12 13.86
CA THR A 48 -28.25 8.79 14.38
C THR A 48 -28.22 7.37 14.95
N LEU A 49 -28.62 7.22 16.21
CA LEU A 49 -28.89 5.94 16.84
C LEU A 49 -30.40 5.73 16.90
N VAL A 50 -30.87 4.62 16.33
CA VAL A 50 -32.27 4.21 16.36
C VAL A 50 -32.41 2.94 17.18
N SER A 51 -33.29 2.95 18.18
CA SER A 51 -33.51 1.79 19.05
C SER A 51 -34.20 0.67 18.25
N GLY A 52 -33.71 -0.56 18.39
CA GLY A 52 -34.34 -1.72 17.73
C GLY A 52 -35.76 -2.01 18.24
N ALA A 53 -36.12 -1.48 19.42
CA ALA A 53 -37.41 -1.71 20.08
C ALA A 53 -38.54 -0.81 19.57
N GLY A 54 -38.29 0.12 18.64
CA GLY A 54 -39.33 0.98 18.05
C GLY A 54 -39.89 2.07 18.99
N PHE A 55 -39.22 2.33 20.12
CA PHE A 55 -39.62 3.37 21.07
C PHE A 55 -38.62 4.54 21.01
N GLY A 56 -39.12 5.73 20.67
CA GLY A 56 -38.42 7.03 20.76
C GLY A 56 -37.94 7.61 19.43
N ASP A 57 -37.89 8.95 19.36
CA ASP A 57 -37.17 9.69 18.33
C ASP A 57 -35.70 9.27 18.38
N GLY A 58 -35.10 8.93 17.23
CA GLY A 58 -33.71 8.51 17.17
C GLY A 58 -32.78 9.57 17.78
N LEU A 59 -31.75 9.12 18.51
CA LEU A 59 -30.74 10.03 19.05
C LEU A 59 -29.87 10.50 17.89
N SER A 60 -30.05 11.75 17.46
CA SER A 60 -29.24 12.35 16.41
C SER A 60 -28.33 13.43 16.97
N SER A 61 -27.06 13.42 16.55
CA SER A 61 -26.18 14.57 16.77
C SER A 61 -25.45 14.94 15.48
N PRO A 62 -25.52 16.22 15.06
CA PRO A 62 -24.61 16.73 14.05
C PRO A 62 -23.18 16.75 14.60
N GLY A 63 -22.22 16.42 13.74
CA GLY A 63 -20.79 16.61 13.96
C GLY A 63 -20.33 17.87 13.23
N VAL A 64 -19.78 18.81 13.98
CA VAL A 64 -19.24 20.08 13.47
C VAL A 64 -17.72 20.01 13.54
N TYR A 65 -17.07 20.17 12.38
CA TYR A 65 -15.61 20.21 12.30
C TYR A 65 -15.10 21.63 12.48
N ASP A 66 -13.85 21.77 12.95
CA ASP A 66 -13.24 23.09 13.11
C ASP A 66 -13.14 23.80 11.75
N ALA A 67 -13.88 24.90 11.60
CA ALA A 67 -13.93 25.70 10.39
C ALA A 67 -12.63 26.51 10.14
N ALA A 68 -11.79 26.71 11.16
CA ALA A 68 -10.51 27.39 11.02
C ALA A 68 -9.45 26.51 10.34
N VAL A 69 -9.60 25.18 10.40
CA VAL A 69 -8.70 24.25 9.73
C VAL A 69 -8.99 24.27 8.22
N GLN A 70 -8.06 24.81 7.45
CA GLN A 70 -8.13 24.75 6.00
C GLN A 70 -7.98 23.29 5.55
N ARG A 71 -8.99 22.78 4.84
CA ARG A 71 -8.98 21.44 4.26
C ARG A 71 -8.97 21.52 2.74
N GLY A 72 -8.31 20.56 2.11
CA GLY A 72 -8.27 20.46 0.66
C GLY A 72 -8.06 19.04 0.15
N LEU A 73 -8.07 18.87 -1.17
CA LEU A 73 -7.78 17.59 -1.83
C LEU A 73 -6.42 17.64 -2.50
N THR A 74 -5.62 16.60 -2.29
CA THR A 74 -4.30 16.39 -2.88
C THR A 74 -4.27 15.09 -3.68
N GLY A 75 -3.34 14.97 -4.62
CA GLY A 75 -3.20 13.82 -5.52
C GLY A 75 -3.61 14.17 -6.95
N SER A 76 -3.94 13.15 -7.74
CA SER A 76 -4.07 13.31 -9.18
C SER A 76 -5.32 12.62 -9.73
N LEU A 77 -5.83 13.13 -10.84
CA LEU A 77 -6.88 12.51 -11.65
C LEU A 77 -6.32 12.22 -13.03
N TYR A 78 -6.69 11.09 -13.62
CA TYR A 78 -6.29 10.69 -14.96
C TYR A 78 -7.46 10.87 -15.90
N ALA A 79 -7.31 11.75 -16.90
CA ALA A 79 -8.22 11.87 -18.01
C ALA A 79 -7.84 10.86 -19.10
N ILE A 80 -8.72 9.89 -19.33
CA ILE A 80 -8.49 8.77 -20.25
C ILE A 80 -9.56 8.78 -21.35
N SER A 81 -9.13 8.80 -22.61
CA SER A 81 -9.99 8.61 -23.79
C SER A 81 -9.46 7.47 -24.64
N GLN A 82 -10.25 6.39 -24.71
CA GLN A 82 -9.98 5.25 -25.59
C GLN A 82 -10.30 5.55 -27.06
N ALA A 83 -11.11 6.60 -27.31
CA ALA A 83 -11.50 6.99 -28.66
C ALA A 83 -10.42 7.80 -29.40
N LEU A 84 -9.38 8.26 -28.69
CA LEU A 84 -8.36 9.14 -29.23
C LEU A 84 -6.99 8.45 -29.24
N PRO A 85 -6.35 8.27 -30.42
CA PRO A 85 -5.03 7.68 -30.55
C PRO A 85 -3.89 8.58 -30.01
N ALA A 86 -4.17 9.87 -29.82
CA ALA A 86 -3.25 10.86 -29.28
C ALA A 86 -4.05 11.98 -28.60
N CYS A 87 -3.43 12.67 -27.65
CA CYS A 87 -4.10 13.78 -26.97
C CYS A 87 -4.26 15.02 -27.86
N PRO A 88 -5.37 15.76 -27.74
CA PRO A 88 -5.59 16.98 -28.53
C PRO A 88 -4.48 18.01 -28.33
N GLY A 89 -4.01 18.62 -29.42
CA GLY A 89 -2.95 19.63 -29.37
C GLY A 89 -3.43 21.09 -29.24
N ASN A 90 -4.75 21.33 -29.21
CA ASN A 90 -5.30 22.69 -29.09
C ASN A 90 -6.61 22.71 -28.32
N ARG A 91 -6.98 23.91 -27.83
CA ARG A 91 -8.20 24.16 -27.04
C ARG A 91 -9.47 23.65 -27.70
N THR A 92 -9.71 24.00 -28.97
CA THR A 92 -10.96 23.65 -29.67
C THR A 92 -11.15 22.14 -29.76
N THR A 93 -10.08 21.41 -30.08
CA THR A 93 -10.10 19.94 -30.15
C THR A 93 -10.27 19.30 -28.78
N TRP A 94 -9.67 19.86 -27.71
CA TRP A 94 -9.92 19.42 -26.33
C TRP A 94 -11.40 19.53 -25.96
N LEU A 95 -12.00 20.71 -26.16
CA LEU A 95 -13.39 20.97 -25.82
C LEU A 95 -14.37 20.08 -26.61
N ALA A 96 -14.10 19.85 -27.90
CA ALA A 96 -14.95 19.01 -28.74
C ALA A 96 -14.90 17.53 -28.36
N ASN A 97 -13.76 17.03 -27.89
CA ASN A 97 -13.59 15.61 -27.55
C ASN A 97 -13.76 15.31 -26.06
N TRP A 98 -13.87 16.31 -25.18
CA TRP A 98 -14.04 16.08 -23.74
C TRP A 98 -15.16 15.09 -23.37
N PRO A 99 -16.32 15.06 -24.08
CA PRO A 99 -17.36 14.05 -23.84
C PRO A 99 -16.89 12.58 -23.93
N SER A 100 -15.81 12.27 -24.64
CA SER A 100 -15.28 10.90 -24.77
C SER A 100 -14.31 10.52 -23.64
N PHE A 101 -13.97 11.44 -22.74
CA PHE A 101 -13.05 11.18 -21.64
C PHE A 101 -13.77 10.60 -20.43
N THR A 102 -13.02 9.83 -19.66
CA THR A 102 -13.35 9.47 -18.28
C THR A 102 -12.25 10.02 -17.37
N LEU A 103 -12.60 10.50 -16.19
CA LEU A 103 -11.62 10.84 -15.16
C LEU A 103 -11.65 9.77 -14.08
N THR A 104 -10.48 9.34 -13.66
CA THR A 104 -10.34 8.35 -12.59
C THR A 104 -9.11 8.70 -11.77
N SER A 105 -9.13 8.49 -10.46
CA SER A 105 -7.90 8.61 -9.65
C SER A 105 -6.94 7.43 -9.86
N VAL A 106 -7.28 6.50 -10.76
CA VAL A 106 -6.49 5.32 -11.10
C VAL A 106 -6.27 5.28 -12.60
N SER A 107 -5.01 5.28 -13.03
CA SER A 107 -4.62 5.22 -14.43
C SER A 107 -4.73 3.84 -15.06
N SER A 108 -4.56 2.76 -14.28
CA SER A 108 -4.68 1.38 -14.75
C SER A 108 -5.29 0.45 -13.69
N SER A 109 -5.94 -0.62 -14.11
CA SER A 109 -6.47 -1.64 -13.18
C SER A 109 -5.38 -2.47 -12.48
N THR A 110 -4.13 -2.36 -12.92
CA THR A 110 -2.99 -3.18 -12.46
C THR A 110 -2.02 -2.44 -11.55
N THR A 111 -2.08 -1.11 -11.50
CA THR A 111 -1.14 -0.29 -10.71
C THR A 111 -1.73 0.14 -9.37
N TYR A 112 -0.86 0.48 -8.42
CA TYR A 112 -1.26 0.99 -7.11
C TYR A 112 -2.11 2.26 -7.27
N ILE A 113 -3.31 2.22 -6.66
CA ILE A 113 -4.23 3.33 -6.59
C ILE A 113 -3.60 4.35 -5.66
N GLN A 114 -3.08 5.46 -6.18
CA GLN A 114 -2.78 6.61 -5.35
C GLN A 114 -4.10 7.33 -5.07
N PRO A 115 -4.68 7.22 -3.85
CA PRO A 115 -5.93 7.89 -3.55
C PRO A 115 -5.78 9.41 -3.67
N VAL A 116 -6.88 10.08 -4.00
CA VAL A 116 -6.99 11.51 -3.73
C VAL A 116 -7.18 11.65 -2.23
N ASN A 117 -6.23 12.28 -1.55
CA ASN A 117 -6.25 12.41 -0.10
C ASN A 117 -6.92 13.71 0.33
N VAL A 118 -7.62 13.68 1.47
CA VAL A 118 -8.10 14.89 2.14
C VAL A 118 -6.99 15.39 3.08
N TYR A 119 -6.51 16.61 2.85
CA TYR A 119 -5.53 17.30 3.67
C TYR A 119 -6.22 18.25 4.67
N PRO A 120 -5.66 18.45 5.89
CA PRO A 120 -4.64 17.62 6.52
C PRO A 120 -5.16 16.22 6.82
N ALA A 121 -4.27 15.25 7.04
CA ALA A 121 -4.67 13.85 7.25
C ALA A 121 -5.58 13.65 8.47
N GLN A 122 -5.61 14.57 9.43
CA GLN A 122 -6.45 14.51 10.63
C GLN A 122 -7.52 15.61 10.63
N HIS A 123 -8.75 15.25 10.98
CA HIS A 123 -9.89 16.16 11.01
C HIS A 123 -10.66 16.03 12.33
N LEU A 124 -10.33 16.92 13.27
CA LEU A 124 -11.04 17.01 14.56
C LEU A 124 -12.40 17.71 14.40
N GLY A 125 -13.40 17.14 15.05
CA GLY A 125 -14.75 17.64 15.12
C GLY A 125 -15.35 17.43 16.50
N LYS A 126 -16.51 18.06 16.70
CA LYS A 126 -17.28 17.98 17.93
C LYS A 126 -18.75 17.72 17.64
N THR A 127 -19.38 16.89 18.44
CA THR A 127 -20.83 16.72 18.45
C THR A 127 -21.49 17.69 19.44
N THR A 128 -22.81 17.62 19.58
CA THR A 128 -23.55 18.42 20.57
C THR A 128 -23.29 17.98 22.02
N VAL A 129 -22.75 16.77 22.22
CA VAL A 129 -22.42 16.23 23.55
C VAL A 129 -20.94 16.39 23.92
N ALA A 130 -20.12 16.92 23.01
CA ALA A 130 -18.71 17.20 23.25
C ALA A 130 -18.53 18.18 24.43
N GLY A 131 -17.53 17.92 25.28
CA GLY A 131 -17.25 18.74 26.47
C GLY A 131 -18.24 18.62 27.63
N ILE A 132 -19.32 17.83 27.48
CA ILE A 132 -20.18 17.45 28.61
C ILE A 132 -19.50 16.30 29.34
N HIS A 133 -18.94 16.57 30.53
CA HIS A 133 -18.17 15.60 31.31
C HIS A 133 -18.90 14.24 31.39
N PRO A 134 -18.24 13.11 31.04
CA PRO A 134 -16.79 12.93 30.82
C PRO A 134 -16.31 13.13 29.37
N ALA A 135 -17.13 13.64 28.45
CA ALA A 135 -16.77 13.73 27.04
C ALA A 135 -15.62 14.72 26.76
N PRO A 136 -14.67 14.37 25.88
CA PRO A 136 -13.60 15.28 25.47
C PRO A 136 -14.16 16.47 24.68
N GLN A 137 -13.35 17.52 24.56
CA GLN A 137 -13.69 18.72 23.78
C GLN A 137 -13.89 18.42 22.28
N TYR A 138 -13.15 17.44 21.77
CA TYR A 138 -13.31 16.88 20.43
C TYR A 138 -13.58 15.39 20.58
N ASP A 139 -14.81 15.01 20.27
CA ASP A 139 -15.32 13.64 20.37
C ASP A 139 -15.50 13.01 18.99
N TYR A 140 -15.02 13.66 17.93
CA TYR A 140 -15.00 13.18 16.55
C TYR A 140 -13.62 13.42 15.92
N ASN A 141 -13.07 12.40 15.25
CA ASN A 141 -11.83 12.51 14.51
C ASN A 141 -11.86 11.62 13.27
N ILE A 142 -11.68 12.20 12.08
CA ILE A 142 -11.45 11.44 10.85
C ILE A 142 -9.97 11.52 10.49
N THR A 143 -9.32 10.37 10.27
CA THR A 143 -7.91 10.30 9.86
C THR A 143 -7.70 9.56 8.56
N ASN A 144 -6.72 9.98 7.76
CA ASN A 144 -6.23 9.32 6.54
C ASN A 144 -7.33 9.06 5.50
N MET A 145 -8.21 10.04 5.28
CA MET A 145 -9.32 9.89 4.33
C MET A 145 -8.80 9.90 2.89
N GLY A 146 -8.80 8.72 2.26
CA GLY A 146 -8.41 8.51 0.88
C GLY A 146 -9.63 8.24 0.00
N VAL A 147 -9.77 8.98 -1.10
CA VAL A 147 -10.94 8.93 -1.99
C VAL A 147 -10.51 8.48 -3.39
N LYS A 148 -11.17 7.45 -3.90
CA LYS A 148 -11.10 7.05 -5.29
C LYS A 148 -12.20 7.74 -6.07
N PHE A 149 -11.83 8.42 -7.16
CA PHE A 149 -12.77 9.13 -8.03
C PHE A 149 -13.02 8.34 -9.32
N SER A 150 -14.26 8.39 -9.79
CA SER A 150 -14.68 8.00 -11.14
C SER A 150 -15.68 9.04 -11.65
N ILE A 151 -15.27 9.82 -12.66
CA ILE A 151 -16.07 10.89 -13.26
C ILE A 151 -16.25 10.56 -14.73
N GLY A 152 -17.50 10.56 -15.20
CA GLY A 152 -17.80 10.20 -16.58
C GLY A 152 -19.15 10.77 -17.02
N ASN A 153 -19.62 10.32 -18.18
CA ASN A 153 -20.86 10.78 -18.80
C ASN A 153 -20.88 12.31 -19.00
N PHE A 154 -19.77 12.85 -19.50
CA PHE A 154 -19.65 14.28 -19.77
C PHE A 154 -20.62 14.70 -20.89
N ALA A 155 -21.47 15.68 -20.60
CA ALA A 155 -22.37 16.29 -21.57
C ALA A 155 -22.13 17.79 -21.64
N ALA A 156 -21.96 18.34 -22.85
CA ALA A 156 -21.76 19.77 -23.04
C ALA A 156 -23.02 20.56 -22.67
N VAL A 157 -22.84 21.71 -22.01
CA VAL A 157 -23.93 22.63 -21.70
C VAL A 157 -24.17 23.54 -22.91
N SER A 158 -25.39 23.54 -23.42
CA SER A 158 -25.75 24.33 -24.61
C SER A 158 -25.46 25.82 -24.41
N GLY A 159 -24.80 26.43 -25.40
CA GLY A 159 -24.48 27.86 -25.40
C GLY A 159 -23.32 28.29 -24.51
N GLN A 160 -22.64 27.37 -23.81
CA GLN A 160 -21.51 27.68 -22.92
C GLN A 160 -20.28 26.85 -23.29
N SER A 161 -19.32 27.47 -24.00
CA SER A 161 -18.07 26.81 -24.36
C SER A 161 -17.27 26.43 -23.12
N GLY A 162 -16.85 25.16 -23.02
CA GLY A 162 -16.10 24.66 -21.87
C GLY A 162 -16.92 24.30 -20.64
N ALA A 163 -18.25 24.48 -20.67
CA ALA A 163 -19.12 24.02 -19.59
C ALA A 163 -19.70 22.64 -19.91
N PHE A 164 -19.62 21.74 -18.93
CA PHE A 164 -20.10 20.37 -19.01
C PHE A 164 -20.87 20.00 -17.74
N THR A 165 -21.67 18.94 -17.83
CA THR A 165 -22.16 18.19 -16.67
C THR A 165 -21.59 16.79 -16.70
N ALA A 166 -21.34 16.19 -15.54
CA ALA A 166 -20.88 14.81 -15.44
C ALA A 166 -21.52 14.09 -14.25
N SER A 167 -21.46 12.76 -14.26
CA SER A 167 -21.71 11.93 -13.08
C SER A 167 -20.39 11.66 -12.36
N VAL A 168 -20.37 11.87 -11.04
CA VAL A 168 -19.24 11.57 -10.16
C VAL A 168 -19.62 10.43 -9.24
N ARG A 169 -18.84 9.36 -9.24
CA ARG A 169 -18.85 8.30 -8.24
C ARG A 169 -17.55 8.38 -7.45
N THR A 170 -17.66 8.20 -6.14
CA THR A 170 -16.50 8.06 -5.27
C THR A 170 -16.60 6.85 -4.37
N GLU A 171 -15.45 6.33 -3.97
CA GLU A 171 -15.30 5.23 -3.00
C GLU A 171 -14.20 5.65 -2.02
N LEU A 172 -14.45 5.54 -0.71
CA LEU A 172 -13.42 5.73 0.29
C LEU A 172 -12.52 4.49 0.30
N VAL A 173 -11.26 4.63 -0.11
CA VAL A 173 -10.31 3.50 -0.15
C VAL A 173 -9.47 3.41 1.12
N ASP A 174 -9.44 4.48 1.90
CA ASP A 174 -8.85 4.56 3.23
C ASP A 174 -9.63 5.58 4.09
N GLY A 175 -9.44 5.50 5.40
CA GLY A 175 -10.03 6.42 6.36
C GLY A 175 -10.51 5.71 7.63
N TRP A 176 -10.29 6.38 8.76
CA TRP A 176 -10.74 5.93 10.07
C TRP A 176 -11.53 7.03 10.74
N LEU A 177 -12.64 6.66 11.36
CA LEU A 177 -13.43 7.52 12.22
C LEU A 177 -13.24 7.06 13.66
N THR A 178 -12.70 7.94 14.50
CA THR A 178 -12.76 7.78 15.96
C THR A 178 -13.86 8.69 16.50
N SER A 179 -14.74 8.13 17.32
CA SER A 179 -15.78 8.90 18.01
C SER A 179 -15.84 8.54 19.48
N TYR A 180 -16.29 9.47 20.32
CA TYR A 180 -16.54 9.23 21.73
C TYR A 180 -17.98 9.63 22.09
N SER A 181 -18.66 8.80 22.88
CA SER A 181 -19.91 9.21 23.51
C SER A 181 -20.08 8.53 24.87
N ILE A 182 -20.92 9.10 25.74
CA ILE A 182 -21.25 8.49 27.03
C ILE A 182 -21.97 7.14 26.90
N ILE A 183 -22.57 6.86 25.73
CA ILE A 183 -23.36 5.64 25.48
C ILE A 183 -22.48 4.54 24.88
N THR A 184 -21.54 4.91 24.00
CA THR A 184 -20.75 3.98 23.19
C THR A 184 -19.30 3.87 23.65
N ASP A 185 -18.86 4.71 24.59
CA ASP A 185 -17.45 4.97 24.85
C ASP A 185 -16.69 5.36 23.56
N THR A 186 -15.37 5.17 23.53
CA THR A 186 -14.52 5.35 22.36
C THR A 186 -14.79 4.25 21.33
N ARG A 187 -15.18 4.66 20.14
CA ARG A 187 -15.43 3.79 18.98
C ARG A 187 -14.51 4.16 17.83
N VAL A 188 -13.95 3.15 17.18
CA VAL A 188 -13.15 3.30 15.96
C VAL A 188 -13.80 2.52 14.84
N ASP A 189 -14.21 3.22 13.78
CA ASP A 189 -14.83 2.65 12.59
C ASP A 189 -13.94 2.87 11.37
N SER A 190 -13.83 1.86 10.51
CA SER A 190 -13.25 2.06 9.17
C SER A 190 -14.28 2.69 8.26
N LEU A 191 -13.86 3.69 7.49
CA LEU A 191 -14.68 4.33 6.45
C LEU A 191 -14.46 3.69 5.08
N LYS A 192 -13.55 2.71 4.96
CA LYS A 192 -13.19 2.06 3.71
C LYS A 192 -14.39 1.32 3.09
N GLY A 193 -14.53 1.44 1.77
CA GLY A 193 -15.57 0.82 0.95
C GLY A 193 -16.88 1.61 0.90
N LEU A 194 -17.03 2.69 1.66
CA LEU A 194 -18.20 3.56 1.55
C LEU A 194 -18.19 4.30 0.22
N THR A 195 -19.34 4.31 -0.47
CA THR A 195 -19.49 4.98 -1.76
C THR A 195 -20.41 6.18 -1.68
N ALA A 196 -20.21 7.14 -2.58
CA ALA A 196 -21.11 8.27 -2.77
C ALA A 196 -21.21 8.60 -4.27
N ASP A 197 -22.41 8.93 -4.73
CA ASP A 197 -22.72 9.21 -6.12
C ASP A 197 -23.35 10.61 -6.24
N ALA A 198 -22.94 11.39 -7.24
CA ALA A 198 -23.51 12.66 -7.65
C ALA A 198 -23.77 12.65 -9.16
N LEU A 199 -25.04 12.62 -9.56
CA LEU A 199 -25.42 12.31 -10.95
C LEU A 199 -25.23 13.46 -11.94
N THR A 200 -25.32 14.71 -11.46
CA THR A 200 -25.23 15.90 -12.31
C THR A 200 -24.39 16.95 -11.60
N VAL A 201 -23.10 16.94 -11.91
CA VAL A 201 -22.10 17.84 -11.35
C VAL A 201 -21.66 18.81 -12.44
N PRO A 202 -21.76 20.13 -12.24
CA PRO A 202 -21.24 21.11 -13.20
C PRO A 202 -19.71 21.06 -13.21
N ILE A 203 -19.14 21.00 -14.41
CA ILE A 203 -17.69 20.95 -14.63
C ILE A 203 -17.34 21.99 -15.69
N SER A 204 -16.31 22.79 -15.44
CA SER A 204 -15.73 23.66 -16.46
C SER A 204 -14.35 23.13 -16.85
N LEU A 205 -14.12 23.00 -18.16
CA LEU A 205 -12.83 22.71 -18.75
C LEU A 205 -12.33 23.93 -19.52
N ASP A 206 -11.08 24.29 -19.29
CA ASP A 206 -10.43 25.38 -20.00
C ASP A 206 -9.01 24.98 -20.43
N VAL A 207 -8.55 25.55 -21.54
CA VAL A 207 -7.15 25.51 -21.94
C VAL A 207 -6.66 26.93 -22.01
N LYS A 208 -5.73 27.27 -21.11
CA LYS A 208 -5.20 28.63 -20.94
C LYS A 208 -3.71 28.60 -20.77
N GLU A 209 -3.07 29.69 -21.16
CA GLU A 209 -1.65 29.90 -20.93
C GLU A 209 -1.45 30.37 -19.48
N GLU A 210 -0.68 29.62 -18.69
CA GLU A 210 -0.25 30.02 -17.35
C GLU A 210 1.29 29.91 -17.28
N ALA A 211 1.95 31.00 -16.88
CA ALA A 211 3.42 31.07 -16.78
C ALA A 211 4.18 30.66 -18.08
N GLY A 212 3.59 30.95 -19.25
CA GLY A 212 4.18 30.64 -20.55
C GLY A 212 3.97 29.20 -21.02
N SER A 213 3.14 28.42 -20.33
CA SER A 213 2.78 27.05 -20.71
C SER A 213 1.29 26.87 -20.93
N ASN A 214 0.92 26.02 -21.88
CA ASN A 214 -0.48 25.66 -22.09
C ASN A 214 -0.96 24.70 -20.99
N MET A 215 -1.90 25.15 -20.17
CA MET A 215 -2.47 24.37 -19.08
C MET A 215 -3.90 23.97 -19.40
N LEU A 216 -4.19 22.67 -19.32
CA LEU A 216 -5.54 22.15 -19.21
C LEU A 216 -5.99 22.32 -17.76
N VAL A 217 -7.07 23.06 -17.53
CA VAL A 217 -7.62 23.31 -16.21
C VAL A 217 -9.04 22.79 -16.13
N LEU A 218 -9.26 21.85 -15.22
CA LEU A 218 -10.56 21.33 -14.86
C LEU A 218 -10.99 21.96 -13.54
N SER A 219 -12.21 22.49 -13.48
CA SER A 219 -12.79 23.00 -12.24
C SER A 219 -14.20 22.45 -12.01
N VAL A 220 -14.45 22.05 -10.77
CA VAL A 220 -15.76 21.66 -10.25
C VAL A 220 -16.10 22.64 -9.13
N PRO A 221 -16.98 23.63 -9.37
CA PRO A 221 -17.22 24.71 -8.42
C PRO A 221 -17.89 24.22 -7.14
N THR A 222 -18.67 23.14 -7.19
CA THR A 222 -19.25 22.51 -6.01
C THR A 222 -19.49 21.03 -6.30
N LEU A 223 -18.96 20.18 -5.44
CA LEU A 223 -19.19 18.74 -5.42
C LEU A 223 -19.62 18.35 -4.01
N GLN A 224 -20.82 17.80 -3.87
CA GLN A 224 -21.34 17.31 -2.59
C GLN A 224 -21.48 15.80 -2.67
N LEU A 225 -20.77 15.10 -1.78
CA LEU A 225 -20.76 13.64 -1.67
C LEU A 225 -21.20 13.27 -0.26
N THR A 226 -22.16 12.36 -0.14
CA THR A 226 -22.63 11.87 1.16
C THR A 226 -22.39 10.37 1.27
N TYR A 227 -21.49 9.99 2.17
CA TYR A 227 -21.17 8.62 2.52
C TYR A 227 -22.04 8.19 3.70
N GLN A 228 -22.75 7.08 3.55
CA GLN A 228 -23.60 6.54 4.60
C GLN A 228 -23.00 5.24 5.13
N ALA A 229 -22.60 5.25 6.41
CA ALA A 229 -22.24 4.04 7.15
C ALA A 229 -23.45 3.57 7.97
N ILE A 230 -23.74 2.28 7.90
CA ILE A 230 -24.79 1.62 8.68
C ILE A 230 -24.12 0.54 9.51
N GLY A 231 -24.33 0.55 10.82
CA GLY A 231 -23.81 -0.44 11.74
C GLY A 231 -24.80 -0.79 12.84
N SER A 232 -24.48 -1.83 13.61
CA SER A 232 -25.13 -2.12 14.88
C SER A 232 -24.19 -1.77 16.02
N VAL A 233 -24.72 -1.18 17.08
CA VAL A 233 -23.96 -0.86 18.29
C VAL A 233 -24.67 -1.50 19.48
N ASN A 234 -23.91 -2.23 20.29
CA ASN A 234 -24.40 -2.72 21.56
C ASN A 234 -24.13 -1.65 22.61
N VAL A 235 -25.19 -1.06 23.16
CA VAL A 235 -25.04 -0.04 24.21
C VAL A 235 -25.03 -0.72 25.58
N SER A 236 -24.44 -0.05 26.57
CA SER A 236 -24.44 -0.49 27.97
C SER A 236 -25.87 -0.84 28.42
N GLY A 237 -26.13 -2.12 28.68
CA GLY A 237 -27.48 -2.66 28.93
C GLY A 237 -27.93 -3.77 27.97
N GLY A 238 -27.13 -4.12 26.96
CA GLY A 238 -27.36 -5.27 26.08
C GLY A 238 -28.38 -5.03 24.97
N ALA A 239 -28.92 -3.81 24.85
CA ALA A 239 -29.83 -3.44 23.78
C ALA A 239 -29.03 -3.16 22.49
N MET A 240 -29.45 -3.78 21.38
CA MET A 240 -28.89 -3.48 20.06
C MET A 240 -29.54 -2.22 19.47
N TRP A 241 -28.70 -1.27 19.09
CA TRP A 241 -29.09 -0.06 18.36
C TRP A 241 -28.60 -0.14 16.92
N ARG A 242 -29.39 0.43 16.00
CA ARG A 242 -28.93 0.69 14.64
C ARG A 242 -28.28 2.05 14.61
N SER A 243 -27.03 2.10 14.17
CA SER A 243 -26.25 3.32 14.01
C SER A 243 -26.21 3.69 12.54
N PHE A 244 -26.58 4.93 12.24
CA PHE A 244 -26.42 5.54 10.94
C PHE A 244 -25.44 6.70 11.08
N ALA A 245 -24.37 6.72 10.30
CA ALA A 245 -23.46 7.84 10.23
C ALA A 245 -23.43 8.34 8.78
N ASN A 246 -23.90 9.57 8.57
CA ASN A 246 -23.83 10.23 7.28
C ASN A 246 -22.67 11.22 7.33
N HIS A 247 -21.70 11.06 6.45
CA HIS A 247 -20.57 11.97 6.28
C HIS A 247 -20.71 12.68 4.95
N THR A 248 -20.94 13.99 5.00
CA THR A 248 -21.05 14.82 3.80
C THR A 248 -19.75 15.59 3.60
N LEU A 249 -19.11 15.32 2.46
CA LEU A 249 -17.96 16.05 1.94
C LEU A 249 -18.46 17.01 0.87
N THR A 250 -18.35 18.31 1.14
CA THR A 250 -18.62 19.36 0.14
C THR A 250 -17.29 19.98 -0.26
N SER A 251 -16.93 19.87 -1.53
CA SER A 251 -15.66 20.34 -2.05
C SER A 251 -15.78 21.23 -3.28
N THR A 252 -14.74 22.02 -3.50
CA THR A 252 -14.39 22.52 -4.84
C THR A 252 -13.27 21.62 -5.37
N LEU A 253 -13.28 21.30 -6.66
CA LEU A 253 -12.16 20.61 -7.30
C LEU A 253 -11.51 21.55 -8.30
N ARG A 254 -10.19 21.66 -8.27
CA ARG A 254 -9.42 22.28 -9.34
C ARG A 254 -8.22 21.40 -9.65
N ALA A 255 -8.20 20.87 -10.86
CA ALA A 255 -7.12 20.01 -11.35
C ALA A 255 -6.46 20.64 -12.58
N ARG A 256 -5.16 20.41 -12.76
CA ARG A 256 -4.38 21.02 -13.85
C ARG A 256 -3.39 20.05 -14.48
N ALA A 257 -3.20 20.15 -15.79
CA ALA A 257 -2.16 19.41 -16.52
C ALA A 257 -1.45 20.35 -17.50
N ASN A 258 -0.12 20.22 -17.59
CA ASN A 258 0.66 20.93 -18.60
C ASN A 258 0.57 20.18 -19.94
N LEU A 259 0.13 20.86 -21.00
CA LEU A 259 -0.07 20.31 -22.33
C LEU A 259 1.16 20.42 -23.23
N ASP A 260 2.21 21.13 -22.82
CA ASP A 260 3.48 21.22 -23.56
C ASP A 260 4.36 19.96 -23.35
N CYS A 261 3.82 19.00 -22.62
CA CYS A 261 4.46 17.78 -22.15
C CYS A 261 4.11 16.54 -22.98
N PRO A 262 4.88 15.45 -22.86
CA PRO A 262 4.38 14.13 -23.24
C PRO A 262 3.02 13.88 -22.57
N ALA A 263 2.07 13.33 -23.32
CA ALA A 263 0.72 13.07 -22.81
C ALA A 263 0.74 12.31 -21.47
N TYR A 264 1.66 11.35 -21.35
CA TYR A 264 1.76 10.47 -20.20
C TYR A 264 3.21 10.28 -19.74
N CYS A 265 3.47 10.68 -18.49
CA CYS A 265 4.77 10.56 -17.83
C CYS A 265 4.89 9.31 -16.95
N GLY A 266 3.99 8.32 -17.08
CA GLY A 266 3.89 7.20 -16.15
C GLY A 266 2.90 7.47 -15.00
N ASP A 267 2.54 6.41 -14.29
CA ASP A 267 1.58 6.45 -13.17
C ASP A 267 2.06 7.26 -11.97
N TYR A 268 3.36 7.48 -11.89
CA TYR A 268 4.01 8.24 -10.83
C TYR A 268 4.84 9.38 -11.40
N GLY A 269 4.52 9.85 -12.60
CA GLY A 269 5.23 10.94 -13.25
C GLY A 269 4.35 12.17 -13.35
N LEU A 270 4.84 13.29 -12.86
CA LEU A 270 4.31 14.61 -13.14
C LEU A 270 5.09 15.20 -14.32
N CYS A 271 4.41 15.88 -15.24
CA CYS A 271 5.15 16.73 -16.15
C CYS A 271 5.35 18.12 -15.58
N GLU A 272 6.61 18.56 -15.54
CA GLU A 272 6.99 19.92 -15.17
C GLU A 272 7.83 20.55 -16.28
N VAL A 273 7.68 21.86 -16.45
CA VAL A 273 8.55 22.66 -17.31
C VAL A 273 9.64 23.26 -16.44
N VAL A 274 10.84 22.68 -16.52
CA VAL A 274 12.02 23.13 -15.79
C VAL A 274 12.93 23.85 -16.76
N ASN A 275 13.21 25.12 -16.51
CA ASN A 275 14.03 25.99 -17.40
C ASN A 275 13.53 26.01 -18.85
N GLY A 276 12.21 26.05 -19.06
CA GLY A 276 11.60 26.10 -20.39
C GLY A 276 11.58 24.77 -21.14
N THR A 277 12.03 23.67 -20.53
CA THR A 277 11.97 22.33 -21.11
C THR A 277 10.98 21.47 -20.33
N ALA A 278 9.96 20.94 -21.01
CA ALA A 278 9.04 19.97 -20.44
C ALA A 278 9.75 18.63 -20.19
N GLN A 279 9.65 18.11 -18.97
CA GLN A 279 10.22 16.82 -18.59
C GLN A 279 9.31 16.07 -17.61
N CYS A 280 9.37 14.74 -17.65
CA CYS A 280 8.73 13.89 -16.67
C CYS A 280 9.56 13.88 -15.38
N VAL A 281 8.97 14.36 -14.31
CA VAL A 281 9.52 14.32 -12.96
C VAL A 281 8.77 13.26 -12.19
N CYS A 282 9.49 12.28 -11.64
CA CYS A 282 8.84 11.21 -10.90
C CYS A 282 8.49 11.66 -9.49
N ASP A 283 7.30 11.27 -9.04
CA ASP A 283 6.95 11.26 -7.64
C ASP A 283 8.04 10.49 -6.89
N CYS A 284 8.30 10.93 -5.66
CA CYS A 284 9.31 10.28 -4.88
C CYS A 284 9.04 8.75 -4.76
N GLY A 285 10.13 7.98 -4.71
CA GLY A 285 10.08 6.52 -4.66
C GLY A 285 9.93 5.88 -6.03
N TRP A 286 9.83 6.68 -7.09
CA TRP A 286 9.77 6.25 -8.47
C TRP A 286 10.91 6.83 -9.31
N THR A 287 11.19 6.18 -10.44
CA THR A 287 12.15 6.60 -11.45
C THR A 287 11.60 6.25 -12.83
N THR A 288 12.19 6.84 -13.86
CA THR A 288 11.80 6.64 -15.25
C THR A 288 12.27 5.28 -15.77
N ASP A 289 11.40 4.57 -16.48
CA ASP A 289 11.75 3.45 -17.36
C ASP A 289 12.47 3.91 -18.63
N CYS A 290 12.82 2.95 -19.50
CA CYS A 290 13.47 3.26 -20.77
C CYS A 290 12.53 4.00 -21.76
N SER A 291 11.22 4.03 -21.49
CA SER A 291 10.24 4.87 -22.20
C SER A 291 10.13 6.28 -21.60
N ARG A 292 10.96 6.61 -20.60
CA ARG A 292 10.96 7.86 -19.82
C ARG A 292 9.69 8.06 -19.00
N GLN A 293 8.99 6.98 -18.66
CA GLN A 293 7.80 7.00 -17.83
C GLN A 293 8.13 6.56 -16.40
N CYS A 294 7.63 7.29 -15.42
CA CYS A 294 7.81 7.04 -14.00
C CYS A 294 6.98 5.85 -13.53
N ASN A 295 7.33 4.65 -14.01
CA ASN A 295 6.65 3.39 -13.70
C ASN A 295 7.55 2.44 -12.91
N LEU A 296 8.81 2.83 -12.66
CA LEU A 296 9.78 1.99 -11.96
C LEU A 296 9.94 2.45 -10.51
N PRO A 297 9.76 1.57 -9.52
CA PRO A 297 10.08 1.91 -8.15
C PRO A 297 11.60 2.12 -8.00
N SER A 298 12.00 3.19 -7.34
CA SER A 298 13.40 3.61 -7.17
C SER A 298 13.88 3.66 -5.71
N GLY A 299 12.97 3.54 -4.73
CA GLY A 299 13.31 3.57 -3.31
C GLY A 299 12.18 4.08 -2.43
N PHE A 300 12.53 4.47 -1.20
CA PHE A 300 11.59 5.06 -0.23
C PHE A 300 11.62 6.60 -0.28
N CYS A 301 10.54 7.19 0.21
CA CYS A 301 10.41 8.62 0.48
C CYS A 301 10.39 8.88 1.96
N ASP A 302 11.08 9.94 2.36
CA ASP A 302 11.15 10.36 3.76
C ASP A 302 9.97 11.30 4.11
N ALA A 303 9.25 11.86 3.12
CA ALA A 303 8.01 12.62 3.29
C ALA A 303 7.03 12.52 2.09
N GLU A 304 5.73 12.66 2.35
CA GLU A 304 4.70 12.80 1.30
C GLU A 304 4.86 14.15 0.58
N GLY A 305 4.96 14.12 -0.75
CA GLY A 305 4.99 15.33 -1.59
C GLY A 305 6.38 15.84 -1.99
N GLU A 306 7.46 15.16 -1.63
CA GLU A 306 8.77 15.44 -2.23
C GLU A 306 8.83 14.94 -3.69
N VAL A 307 9.30 15.79 -4.59
CA VAL A 307 9.49 15.45 -6.00
C VAL A 307 10.91 14.88 -6.17
N ALA A 308 11.07 13.72 -6.81
CA ALA A 308 12.40 13.19 -7.06
C ALA A 308 13.09 14.02 -8.16
N SER A 309 14.32 14.49 -7.91
CA SER A 309 15.15 15.15 -8.93
C SER A 309 15.24 14.29 -10.19
N ALA A 310 15.01 14.89 -11.37
CA ALA A 310 14.99 14.23 -12.68
C ALA A 310 16.12 13.19 -12.82
N ALA A 311 15.74 11.93 -13.02
CA ALA A 311 16.70 10.84 -13.14
C ALA A 311 17.51 10.96 -14.44
N SER A 312 18.84 10.95 -14.33
CA SER A 312 19.75 10.80 -15.45
C SER A 312 19.52 9.44 -16.14
N SER A 313 19.39 9.47 -17.47
CA SER A 313 18.82 8.45 -18.35
C SER A 313 19.66 7.18 -18.60
N THR A 314 20.28 6.59 -17.59
CA THR A 314 21.00 5.31 -17.75
C THR A 314 20.20 4.16 -17.15
N CYS A 315 19.51 3.39 -18.00
CA CYS A 315 18.80 2.16 -17.66
C CYS A 315 19.76 1.09 -17.12
N LEU A 316 19.97 1.03 -15.79
CA LEU A 316 20.61 -0.11 -15.11
C LEU A 316 19.89 -0.39 -13.78
N PHE A 317 19.06 -1.44 -13.76
CA PHE A 317 18.56 -2.06 -12.53
C PHE A 317 19.60 -3.06 -12.06
N ASN A 318 20.12 -2.88 -10.85
CA ASN A 318 20.91 -3.91 -10.22
C ASN A 318 20.60 -3.93 -8.72
N GLY A 319 20.07 -5.06 -8.25
CA GLY A 319 19.77 -5.29 -6.83
C GLY A 319 21.02 -5.51 -5.97
N THR A 320 22.22 -5.56 -6.57
CA THR A 320 23.46 -5.85 -5.85
C THR A 320 24.69 -5.11 -6.38
N THR A 321 24.56 -4.17 -7.33
CA THR A 321 25.66 -3.21 -7.59
C THR A 321 25.31 -1.86 -7.04
N SER A 322 26.26 -1.30 -6.28
CA SER A 322 26.52 0.13 -6.11
C SER A 322 25.30 1.02 -6.28
N VAL A 323 24.78 1.57 -5.18
CA VAL A 323 23.74 2.57 -5.34
C VAL A 323 24.37 3.75 -6.08
N LEU A 324 23.77 4.14 -7.21
CA LEU A 324 24.24 5.30 -7.96
C LEU A 324 24.14 6.51 -7.03
N SER A 325 25.24 7.26 -6.89
CA SER A 325 25.23 8.49 -6.11
C SER A 325 24.15 9.42 -6.65
N LYS A 326 23.19 9.80 -5.81
CA LYS A 326 22.19 10.80 -6.17
C LYS A 326 22.83 12.16 -5.88
N ASN A 327 23.05 12.98 -6.90
CA ASN A 327 23.69 14.30 -6.78
C ASN A 327 25.06 14.27 -6.06
N GLY A 328 25.86 13.21 -6.27
CA GLY A 328 27.17 13.07 -5.62
C GLY A 328 27.13 12.63 -4.15
N SER A 329 25.97 12.21 -3.64
CA SER A 329 25.82 11.65 -2.29
C SER A 329 25.30 10.21 -2.33
N CYS A 330 25.81 9.37 -1.43
CA CYS A 330 25.30 8.02 -1.23
C CYS A 330 23.97 8.04 -0.44
N PRO A 331 23.04 7.10 -0.71
CA PRO A 331 21.81 6.97 0.08
C PRO A 331 22.11 6.70 1.55
N VAL A 332 21.11 6.96 2.40
CA VAL A 332 21.20 6.67 3.82
C VAL A 332 21.56 5.19 4.05
N GLY A 333 22.51 4.95 4.94
CA GLY A 333 23.08 3.63 5.22
C GLY A 333 24.34 3.30 4.41
N TYR A 334 24.56 3.94 3.27
CA TYR A 334 25.71 3.69 2.40
C TYR A 334 26.76 4.80 2.49
N ASP A 335 28.00 4.42 2.26
CA ASP A 335 29.14 5.30 2.05
C ASP A 335 29.83 4.92 0.74
N TRP A 336 30.68 5.83 0.26
CA TRP A 336 31.55 5.53 -0.86
C TRP A 336 32.50 4.40 -0.48
N ASN A 337 32.77 3.46 -1.40
CA ASN A 337 33.90 2.55 -1.20
C ASN A 337 35.22 3.32 -1.13
N SER A 338 36.25 2.61 -0.68
CA SER A 338 37.64 3.10 -0.65
C SER A 338 38.13 3.64 -2.00
N ASP A 339 37.52 3.20 -3.11
CA ASP A 339 37.88 3.61 -4.45
C ASP A 339 37.11 4.86 -4.92
N GLY A 340 36.10 5.32 -4.16
CA GLY A 340 35.39 6.57 -4.39
C GLY A 340 34.44 6.60 -5.59
N VAL A 341 34.15 5.44 -6.20
CA VAL A 341 33.35 5.36 -7.45
C VAL A 341 31.95 4.81 -7.22
N LYS A 342 31.70 4.12 -6.10
CA LYS A 342 30.43 3.41 -5.84
C LYS A 342 29.98 3.53 -4.38
N CYS A 343 28.67 3.56 -4.16
CA CYS A 343 28.07 3.47 -2.83
C CYS A 343 27.73 2.00 -2.50
N ASP A 344 28.74 1.25 -2.05
CA ASP A 344 28.63 -0.18 -1.70
C ASP A 344 29.26 -0.52 -0.35
N ALA A 345 29.90 0.44 0.33
CA ALA A 345 30.29 0.30 1.73
C ALA A 345 29.15 0.73 2.65
N CYS A 346 29.02 0.09 3.81
CA CYS A 346 28.09 0.59 4.83
C CYS A 346 28.69 1.80 5.53
N ARG A 347 27.89 2.86 5.63
CA ARG A 347 28.23 4.03 6.44
C ARG A 347 28.45 3.59 7.89
N SER A 348 29.37 4.26 8.57
CA SER A 348 29.60 4.05 10.00
C SER A 348 28.29 4.01 10.78
N GLY A 349 28.13 2.98 11.60
CA GLY A 349 26.90 2.75 12.36
C GLY A 349 25.84 1.91 11.65
N PHE A 350 26.04 1.50 10.39
CA PHE A 350 25.19 0.54 9.69
C PHE A 350 25.94 -0.76 9.38
N SER A 351 25.20 -1.87 9.22
CA SER A 351 25.73 -3.17 8.81
C SER A 351 24.73 -4.01 8.03
N GLY A 352 25.15 -5.24 7.72
CA GLY A 352 24.37 -6.21 6.98
C GLY A 352 24.30 -5.89 5.49
N SER A 353 23.70 -6.81 4.74
CA SER A 353 23.47 -6.60 3.32
C SER A 353 22.53 -5.43 3.10
N GLY A 354 22.91 -4.60 2.14
CA GLY A 354 22.24 -3.34 1.86
C GLY A 354 22.27 -2.33 3.01
N CYS A 355 23.15 -2.51 3.99
CA CYS A 355 23.42 -1.55 5.06
C CYS A 355 22.17 -1.11 5.84
N ARG A 356 21.26 -2.06 6.08
CA ARG A 356 19.95 -1.82 6.70
C ARG A 356 19.92 -2.07 8.20
N MET A 357 20.89 -2.80 8.74
CA MET A 357 20.98 -3.01 10.18
C MET A 357 21.61 -1.80 10.84
N CYS A 358 21.02 -1.33 11.92
CA CYS A 358 21.64 -0.27 12.72
C CYS A 358 22.61 -0.91 13.72
N LEU A 359 23.72 -0.24 13.96
CA LEU A 359 24.71 -0.55 15.00
C LEU A 359 24.77 0.51 16.09
N THR A 360 24.24 1.71 15.82
CA THR A 360 24.32 2.88 16.70
C THR A 360 23.05 3.72 16.60
N ASP A 361 22.73 4.48 17.64
CA ASP A 361 21.61 5.42 17.62
C ASP A 361 21.78 6.47 16.52
N ALA A 362 22.99 6.96 16.28
CA ALA A 362 23.27 7.92 15.20
C ALA A 362 22.85 7.40 13.82
N ALA A 363 22.99 6.10 13.57
CA ALA A 363 22.49 5.47 12.35
C ALA A 363 20.96 5.52 12.27
N CYS A 364 20.26 5.25 13.37
CA CYS A 364 18.80 5.38 13.42
C CYS A 364 18.33 6.83 13.32
N GLN A 365 19.03 7.77 13.94
CA GLN A 365 18.74 9.20 13.82
C GLN A 365 18.89 9.67 12.37
N ALA A 366 19.91 9.19 11.66
CA ALA A 366 20.10 9.47 10.24
C ALA A 366 19.04 8.80 9.35
N ARG A 367 18.58 7.59 9.72
CA ARG A 367 17.58 6.82 8.96
C ARG A 367 16.16 7.34 9.13
N GLU A 368 15.77 7.64 10.36
CA GLU A 368 14.41 8.06 10.70
C GLU A 368 14.27 9.59 10.72
N TYR A 369 15.35 10.32 10.40
CA TYR A 369 15.43 11.79 10.47
C TYR A 369 14.97 12.37 11.80
N SER A 370 15.25 11.65 12.88
CA SER A 370 14.76 11.96 14.20
C SER A 370 15.87 11.87 15.23
N SER A 371 16.15 12.97 15.92
CA SER A 371 17.17 13.02 16.97
C SER A 371 16.89 12.09 18.16
N SER A 372 15.64 11.63 18.32
CA SER A 372 15.23 10.68 19.36
C SER A 372 15.27 9.22 18.92
N ALA A 373 15.53 8.94 17.64
CA ALA A 373 15.58 7.56 17.16
C ALA A 373 16.75 6.80 17.78
N GLN A 374 16.47 5.58 18.22
CA GLN A 374 17.41 4.69 18.91
C GLN A 374 17.52 3.36 18.18
N CYS A 375 18.71 2.78 18.21
CA CYS A 375 18.99 1.48 17.64
C CYS A 375 18.83 0.38 18.68
N PHE A 376 17.84 -0.48 18.47
CA PHE A 376 17.57 -1.62 19.34
C PHE A 376 18.10 -2.89 18.68
N LYS A 377 19.10 -3.52 19.32
CA LYS A 377 19.72 -4.77 18.88
C LYS A 377 19.11 -5.94 19.63
N SER A 378 17.93 -6.34 19.21
CA SER A 378 17.21 -7.47 19.80
C SER A 378 16.43 -8.22 18.73
N THR A 379 16.33 -9.53 18.90
CA THR A 379 15.44 -10.40 18.12
C THR A 379 13.97 -10.25 18.50
N VAL A 380 13.67 -9.71 19.69
CA VAL A 380 12.31 -9.48 20.20
C VAL A 380 11.73 -8.19 19.63
N TYR A 381 10.53 -8.24 19.05
CA TYR A 381 9.82 -7.05 18.56
C TYR A 381 9.42 -6.12 19.69
N GLN A 382 9.74 -4.85 19.54
CA GLN A 382 9.34 -3.78 20.44
C GLN A 382 7.92 -3.29 20.09
N THR A 383 7.23 -2.64 21.04
CA THR A 383 5.85 -2.16 20.85
C THR A 383 5.68 -1.19 19.69
N ARG A 384 6.76 -0.55 19.24
CA ARG A 384 6.78 0.42 18.13
C ARG A 384 7.70 0.02 16.99
N SER A 385 8.07 -1.25 16.90
CA SER A 385 8.83 -1.79 15.77
C SER A 385 8.15 -1.43 14.47
N ALA A 386 8.66 -0.49 13.68
CA ALA A 386 8.11 -0.16 12.35
C ALA A 386 8.72 -1.06 11.25
N ALA A 387 9.97 -1.44 11.44
CA ALA A 387 10.70 -2.39 10.63
C ALA A 387 11.75 -3.10 11.50
N LYS A 388 11.99 -4.39 11.22
CA LYS A 388 13.05 -5.18 11.87
C LYS A 388 13.88 -5.89 10.81
N GLN A 389 15.19 -5.95 11.01
CA GLN A 389 16.12 -6.61 10.09
C GLN A 389 16.85 -7.73 10.84
N TYR A 390 17.01 -8.87 10.18
CA TYR A 390 17.77 -10.02 10.66
C TYR A 390 18.83 -10.39 9.62
N GLU A 391 20.05 -10.61 10.08
CA GLU A 391 21.13 -11.23 9.31
C GLU A 391 21.51 -12.53 10.00
N CYS A 392 21.30 -13.66 9.32
CA CYS A 392 21.40 -14.98 9.91
C CYS A 392 22.45 -15.83 9.19
N ASP A 393 23.32 -16.47 9.97
CA ASP A 393 24.25 -17.48 9.48
C ASP A 393 23.62 -18.86 9.62
N VAL A 394 23.59 -19.65 8.54
CA VAL A 394 23.08 -21.03 8.58
C VAL A 394 24.07 -21.92 9.32
N THR A 395 23.65 -22.50 10.44
CA THR A 395 24.55 -23.27 11.31
C THR A 395 24.70 -24.72 10.86
N ASP A 396 23.63 -25.31 10.31
CA ASP A 396 23.65 -26.67 9.79
C ASP A 396 24.47 -26.75 8.49
N SER A 397 25.57 -27.50 8.52
CA SER A 397 26.44 -27.74 7.36
C SER A 397 25.74 -28.44 6.20
N SER A 398 24.77 -29.31 6.46
CA SER A 398 24.02 -30.03 5.43
C SER A 398 23.08 -29.08 4.68
N VAL A 399 22.49 -28.12 5.40
CA VAL A 399 21.61 -27.09 4.81
C VAL A 399 22.40 -26.00 4.10
N ARG A 400 23.61 -25.65 4.57
CA ARG A 400 24.49 -24.69 3.90
C ARG A 400 24.82 -25.07 2.46
N GLY A 401 25.01 -26.36 2.20
CA GLY A 401 25.21 -26.90 0.85
C GLY A 401 24.00 -26.76 -0.08
N ILE A 402 22.86 -26.30 0.44
CA ILE A 402 21.60 -26.18 -0.28
C ILE A 402 21.14 -24.71 -0.36
N LEU A 403 21.13 -23.99 0.77
CA LEU A 403 20.61 -22.62 0.86
C LEU A 403 21.69 -21.53 0.89
N GLY A 404 22.95 -21.93 1.02
CA GLY A 404 24.08 -21.02 1.22
C GLY A 404 24.38 -20.74 2.69
N ASN A 405 25.35 -19.86 2.93
CA ASN A 405 25.84 -19.59 4.29
C ASN A 405 25.01 -18.55 5.04
N LYS A 406 24.32 -17.67 4.31
CA LYS A 406 23.64 -16.50 4.86
C LYS A 406 22.20 -16.43 4.41
N VAL A 407 21.37 -16.00 5.35
CA VAL A 407 19.95 -15.71 5.15
C VAL A 407 19.67 -14.31 5.70
N GLN A 408 18.90 -13.52 4.98
CA GLN A 408 18.45 -12.22 5.46
C GLN A 408 16.94 -12.21 5.57
N PHE A 409 16.44 -11.65 6.67
CA PHE A 409 15.01 -11.54 6.91
C PHE A 409 14.68 -10.10 7.30
N ASN A 410 13.92 -9.40 6.46
CA ASN A 410 13.67 -7.97 6.60
C ASN A 410 12.17 -7.72 6.66
N CYS A 411 11.66 -7.36 7.83
CA CYS A 411 10.24 -7.18 8.06
C CYS A 411 9.85 -5.71 8.15
N SER A 412 8.69 -5.40 7.59
CA SER A 412 7.95 -4.16 7.77
C SER A 412 6.64 -4.49 8.47
N THR A 413 6.50 -4.00 9.69
CA THR A 413 5.33 -4.24 10.55
C THR A 413 4.20 -3.24 10.32
N THR A 414 4.50 -2.11 9.66
CA THR A 414 3.60 -0.95 9.54
C THR A 414 3.22 -0.63 8.10
N LYS A 415 4.08 -0.96 7.12
CA LYS A 415 3.83 -0.65 5.71
C LYS A 415 3.35 -1.90 4.96
N PRO A 416 2.40 -1.76 4.01
CA PRO A 416 2.09 -2.84 3.09
C PRO A 416 3.25 -3.17 2.16
N ALA A 417 3.32 -4.43 1.73
CA ALA A 417 4.29 -4.82 0.71
C ALA A 417 4.00 -4.06 -0.59
N PHE A 418 5.07 -3.63 -1.26
CA PHE A 418 4.98 -3.03 -2.58
C PHE A 418 4.08 -3.88 -3.50
N SER A 419 3.19 -3.22 -4.25
CA SER A 419 2.44 -3.85 -5.33
C SER A 419 3.43 -4.18 -6.45
N SER A 420 4.00 -5.40 -6.43
CA SER A 420 4.61 -5.90 -7.65
C SER A 420 3.49 -6.13 -8.67
N ALA A 421 3.42 -5.26 -9.67
CA ALA A 421 2.51 -5.35 -10.83
C ALA A 421 2.66 -6.68 -11.63
N SER A 422 3.53 -7.59 -11.20
CA SER A 422 3.76 -8.93 -11.75
C SER A 422 3.22 -10.07 -10.86
N ILE A 423 2.48 -9.78 -9.79
CA ILE A 423 1.56 -10.76 -9.19
C ILE A 423 0.27 -10.79 -10.02
N GLY A 424 0.39 -11.14 -11.30
CA GLY A 424 -0.78 -11.56 -12.07
C GLY A 424 -1.41 -12.73 -11.33
N ASN A 425 -2.70 -12.61 -11.00
CA ASN A 425 -3.53 -13.64 -10.35
C ASN A 425 -2.70 -14.69 -9.64
N LEU A 426 -2.17 -14.37 -8.45
CA LEU A 426 -1.68 -15.42 -7.57
C LEU A 426 -2.88 -16.31 -7.32
N ASP A 427 -2.95 -17.43 -8.04
CA ASP A 427 -3.93 -18.50 -7.85
C ASP A 427 -3.59 -19.20 -6.52
N VAL A 428 -3.55 -18.41 -5.43
CA VAL A 428 -3.44 -18.94 -4.07
C VAL A 428 -4.69 -19.78 -3.99
N GLY A 429 -4.54 -21.10 -4.03
CA GLY A 429 -5.68 -22.00 -4.07
C GLY A 429 -6.69 -21.52 -3.05
N ALA A 430 -7.91 -21.22 -3.51
CA ALA A 430 -8.97 -20.53 -2.77
C ALA A 430 -9.38 -21.20 -1.43
N SER A 431 -8.68 -22.27 -1.06
CA SER A 431 -8.83 -23.09 0.13
C SER A 431 -8.04 -22.60 1.36
N LEU A 432 -7.01 -21.76 1.21
CA LEU A 432 -6.15 -21.35 2.34
C LEU A 432 -6.21 -19.85 2.68
N VAL A 433 -6.79 -19.03 1.82
CA VAL A 433 -7.02 -17.61 2.07
C VAL A 433 -8.51 -17.41 1.97
N SER A 434 -9.19 -17.12 3.09
CA SER A 434 -10.52 -16.54 2.99
C SER A 434 -10.36 -15.29 2.12
N SER A 435 -11.25 -15.06 1.15
CA SER A 435 -11.17 -14.07 0.07
C SER A 435 -10.99 -12.60 0.49
N ASN A 436 -10.70 -12.33 1.76
CA ASN A 436 -10.72 -11.04 2.42
C ASN A 436 -9.39 -10.66 3.11
N THR A 437 -8.26 -11.35 2.85
CA THR A 437 -6.96 -10.92 3.42
C THR A 437 -6.24 -9.98 2.43
N PRO A 438 -6.25 -8.65 2.65
CA PRO A 438 -5.65 -7.70 1.72
C PRO A 438 -4.12 -7.76 1.77
N VAL A 439 -3.54 -8.43 0.77
CA VAL A 439 -2.08 -8.54 0.55
C VAL A 439 -1.40 -7.16 0.45
N ASN A 440 -2.15 -6.14 0.01
CA ASN A 440 -1.66 -4.78 -0.25
C ASN A 440 -1.88 -3.79 0.91
N SER A 441 -2.38 -4.24 2.06
CA SER A 441 -2.54 -3.40 3.26
C SER A 441 -2.03 -4.08 4.53
N THR A 442 -1.27 -5.16 4.39
CA THR A 442 -0.81 -5.97 5.51
C THR A 442 0.71 -5.91 5.67
N PRO A 443 1.20 -6.05 6.91
CA PRO A 443 2.62 -6.18 7.18
C PRO A 443 3.28 -7.31 6.37
N TYR A 444 4.57 -7.17 6.08
CA TYR A 444 5.29 -8.08 5.19
C TYR A 444 6.73 -8.31 5.61
N CYS A 445 7.36 -9.36 5.08
CA CYS A 445 8.78 -9.62 5.24
C CYS A 445 9.43 -10.01 3.90
N TYR A 446 10.69 -9.65 3.71
CA TYR A 446 11.54 -10.17 2.65
C TYR A 446 12.53 -11.17 3.23
N LEU A 447 12.57 -12.36 2.66
CA LEU A 447 13.58 -13.37 2.89
C LEU A 447 14.50 -13.40 1.67
N SER A 448 15.79 -13.09 1.86
CA SER A 448 16.80 -13.26 0.81
C SER A 448 17.71 -14.45 1.12
N LEU A 449 17.95 -15.28 0.10
CA LEU A 449 18.80 -16.46 0.14
C LEU A 449 19.81 -16.41 -1.01
N HIS A 450 21.07 -16.73 -0.73
CA HIS A 450 22.11 -16.85 -1.76
C HIS A 450 22.51 -18.32 -1.93
N LEU A 451 21.92 -19.00 -2.92
CA LEU A 451 22.16 -20.43 -3.12
C LEU A 451 23.61 -20.68 -3.59
N PRO A 452 24.18 -21.85 -3.28
CA PRO A 452 25.48 -22.25 -3.80
C PRO A 452 25.52 -22.19 -5.33
N GLY A 453 26.64 -21.72 -5.90
CA GLY A 453 26.82 -21.60 -7.35
C GLY A 453 26.15 -20.38 -8.00
N MET A 454 25.35 -19.59 -7.26
CA MET A 454 24.83 -18.33 -7.77
C MET A 454 25.98 -17.33 -8.01
N ALA A 455 25.88 -16.54 -9.08
CA ALA A 455 26.83 -15.47 -9.33
C ALA A 455 26.79 -14.44 -8.18
N PRO A 456 27.92 -13.78 -7.85
CA PRO A 456 27.92 -12.69 -6.88
C PRO A 456 26.85 -11.67 -7.25
N GLY A 457 25.95 -11.40 -6.30
CA GLY A 457 24.85 -10.46 -6.50
C GLY A 457 23.54 -11.04 -7.02
N SER A 458 23.49 -12.33 -7.34
CA SER A 458 22.22 -13.03 -7.58
C SER A 458 21.69 -13.60 -6.26
N GLU A 459 20.38 -13.49 -6.02
CA GLU A 459 19.72 -14.02 -4.82
C GLU A 459 18.31 -14.52 -5.16
N VAL A 460 17.81 -15.44 -4.35
CA VAL A 460 16.39 -15.79 -4.29
C VAL A 460 15.74 -14.82 -3.30
N VAL A 461 14.73 -14.08 -3.76
CA VAL A 461 13.97 -13.16 -2.91
C VAL A 461 12.57 -13.70 -2.72
N CYS A 462 12.25 -14.09 -1.49
CA CYS A 462 10.93 -14.52 -1.06
C CYS A 462 10.23 -13.36 -0.34
N THR A 463 9.06 -12.97 -0.81
CA THR A 463 8.22 -11.98 -0.13
C THR A 463 7.12 -12.71 0.63
N GLY A 464 7.05 -12.47 1.93
CA GLY A 464 5.99 -12.92 2.83
C GLY A 464 4.98 -11.80 3.08
N TRP A 465 3.68 -12.09 3.01
CA TRP A 465 2.58 -11.15 3.27
C TRP A 465 1.69 -11.60 4.42
N ALA A 466 0.84 -10.69 4.89
CA ALA A 466 -0.03 -10.90 6.04
C ALA A 466 0.76 -11.38 7.27
N CYS A 467 1.97 -10.85 7.42
CA CYS A 467 2.85 -11.28 8.48
C CYS A 467 2.31 -10.84 9.84
N GLU A 468 2.33 -11.77 10.80
CA GLU A 468 1.92 -11.55 12.17
C GLU A 468 3.14 -11.25 13.04
N PHE A 469 3.04 -10.18 13.82
CA PHE A 469 4.07 -9.72 14.75
C PHE A 469 3.43 -9.50 16.11
N THR A 470 4.11 -9.95 17.17
CA THR A 470 3.67 -9.69 18.54
C THR A 470 4.76 -8.95 19.29
N ALA A 471 4.44 -7.80 19.86
CA ALA A 471 5.37 -7.07 20.71
C ALA A 471 5.76 -7.93 21.92
N GLY A 472 7.04 -7.95 22.28
CA GLY A 472 7.58 -8.84 23.30
C GLY A 472 7.82 -10.28 22.81
N SER A 473 7.56 -10.59 21.54
CA SER A 473 7.88 -11.88 20.92
C SER A 473 9.02 -11.76 19.93
N SER A 474 9.81 -12.81 19.77
CA SER A 474 10.81 -12.97 18.71
C SER A 474 10.26 -13.70 17.47
N GLN A 475 8.97 -14.04 17.47
CA GLN A 475 8.32 -14.82 16.43
C GLN A 475 7.69 -13.94 15.36
N VAL A 476 7.84 -14.39 14.13
CA VAL A 476 7.16 -13.85 12.95
C VAL A 476 6.65 -15.00 12.10
N TYR A 477 5.41 -14.85 11.64
CA TYR A 477 4.74 -15.83 10.80
C TYR A 477 4.09 -15.10 9.62
N CYS A 478 4.45 -15.48 8.39
CA CYS A 478 3.81 -14.96 7.19
C CYS A 478 3.14 -16.13 6.47
N PRO A 479 1.80 -16.20 6.44
CA PRO A 479 1.06 -17.32 5.85
C PRO A 479 1.15 -17.39 4.32
N LEU A 480 1.61 -16.31 3.68
CA LEU A 480 1.66 -16.18 2.23
C LEU A 480 3.06 -15.81 1.79
N VAL A 481 3.74 -16.69 1.05
CA VAL A 481 5.08 -16.43 0.51
C VAL A 481 5.10 -16.64 -1.00
N LYS A 482 5.86 -15.79 -1.70
CA LYS A 482 6.25 -16.00 -3.10
C LYS A 482 7.74 -15.71 -3.26
N CYS A 483 8.45 -16.66 -3.86
CA CYS A 483 9.86 -16.50 -4.19
C CYS A 483 10.05 -16.17 -5.67
N VAL A 484 10.98 -15.26 -5.93
CA VAL A 484 11.44 -14.90 -7.28
C VAL A 484 12.96 -14.92 -7.32
N CYS A 485 13.51 -15.15 -8.51
CA CYS A 485 14.94 -15.05 -8.81
C CYS A 485 15.14 -13.87 -9.76
N PRO A 486 15.34 -12.64 -9.26
CA PRO A 486 15.34 -11.44 -10.11
C PRO A 486 16.39 -11.50 -11.22
N ASN A 487 17.57 -12.06 -10.91
CA ASN A 487 18.71 -12.17 -11.82
C ASN A 487 18.88 -13.59 -12.39
N GLY A 488 17.82 -14.42 -12.29
CA GLY A 488 17.85 -15.84 -12.63
C GLY A 488 18.56 -16.71 -11.59
N CYS A 489 18.08 -17.94 -11.43
CA CYS A 489 18.71 -18.95 -10.57
C CYS A 489 19.33 -20.09 -11.38
N SER A 490 19.57 -19.87 -12.68
CA SER A 490 20.02 -20.90 -13.63
C SER A 490 21.41 -21.47 -13.32
N SER A 491 22.25 -20.71 -12.61
CA SER A 491 23.58 -21.17 -12.17
C SER A 491 23.60 -21.79 -10.77
N ALA A 492 22.47 -21.78 -10.05
CA ALA A 492 22.42 -22.37 -8.72
C ALA A 492 22.74 -23.87 -8.80
N SER A 493 23.73 -24.30 -8.04
CA SER A 493 24.06 -25.72 -7.88
C SER A 493 23.38 -26.24 -6.62
N GLY A 494 22.56 -27.28 -6.75
CA GLY A 494 21.85 -27.84 -5.60
C GLY A 494 20.60 -28.64 -5.98
N ILE A 495 19.89 -29.10 -4.95
CA ILE A 495 18.67 -29.90 -5.08
C ILE A 495 17.47 -29.01 -5.49
N PHE A 496 17.51 -27.71 -5.16
CA PHE A 496 16.45 -26.78 -5.50
C PHE A 496 16.68 -26.14 -6.86
N SER A 497 15.75 -26.39 -7.77
CA SER A 497 15.68 -25.67 -9.05
C SER A 497 14.94 -24.34 -8.88
N GLU A 498 15.12 -23.42 -9.82
CA GLU A 498 14.29 -22.21 -9.91
C GLU A 498 12.78 -22.54 -9.92
N ALA A 499 12.40 -23.64 -10.58
CA ALA A 499 11.02 -24.13 -10.60
C ALA A 499 10.52 -24.49 -9.21
N THR A 500 11.38 -25.07 -8.35
CA THR A 500 11.04 -25.43 -6.97
C THR A 500 10.70 -24.18 -6.15
N PHE A 501 11.51 -23.13 -6.23
CA PHE A 501 11.23 -21.87 -5.52
C PHE A 501 10.00 -21.13 -6.07
N ARG A 502 9.81 -21.12 -7.40
CA ARG A 502 8.62 -20.52 -8.01
C ARG A 502 7.32 -21.25 -7.64
N SER A 503 7.41 -22.54 -7.30
CA SER A 503 6.27 -23.35 -6.88
C SER A 503 5.99 -23.29 -5.38
N LEU A 504 6.85 -22.66 -4.57
CA LEU A 504 6.60 -22.47 -3.14
C LEU A 504 5.42 -21.52 -2.96
N ARG A 505 4.26 -22.08 -2.57
CA ARG A 505 3.04 -21.36 -2.17
C ARG A 505 2.75 -21.67 -0.72
N THR A 506 3.63 -21.21 0.14
CA THR A 506 3.73 -21.71 1.50
C THR A 506 3.94 -20.57 2.48
N ASP A 507 3.90 -20.90 3.77
CA ASP A 507 4.21 -19.96 4.84
C ASP A 507 5.71 -19.93 5.15
N VAL A 508 6.15 -18.81 5.74
CA VAL A 508 7.47 -18.70 6.37
C VAL A 508 7.28 -18.34 7.84
N ARG A 509 8.06 -19.00 8.71
CA ARG A 509 8.11 -18.72 10.14
C ARG A 509 9.55 -18.55 10.56
N LEU A 510 9.85 -17.48 11.29
CA LEU A 510 11.11 -17.31 12.00
C LEU A 510 10.81 -17.23 13.49
N THR A 511 11.47 -18.09 14.27
CA THR A 511 11.37 -18.13 15.73
C THR A 511 12.77 -18.09 16.30
N CYS A 512 13.08 -17.09 17.13
CA CYS A 512 14.36 -17.05 17.84
C CYS A 512 14.17 -17.42 19.31
N ASP A 513 15.21 -17.97 19.92
CA ASP A 513 15.24 -18.20 21.36
C ASP A 513 15.02 -16.87 22.09
N ASP A 514 14.23 -16.91 23.17
CA ASP A 514 13.98 -15.73 23.99
C ASP A 514 15.31 -15.18 24.51
N GLU A 515 15.59 -13.91 24.23
CA GLU A 515 16.80 -13.25 24.72
C GLU A 515 16.75 -13.18 26.25
N THR A 516 17.50 -14.07 26.91
CA THR A 516 17.88 -13.86 28.30
C THR A 516 18.87 -12.69 28.36
N ALA A 517 19.00 -12.03 29.52
CA ALA A 517 19.96 -10.94 29.71
C ALA A 517 21.41 -11.35 29.36
N GLU A 518 21.73 -12.65 29.39
CA GLU A 518 23.02 -13.22 29.04
C GLU A 518 23.21 -13.38 27.52
N LEU A 519 22.13 -13.57 26.75
CA LEU A 519 22.12 -13.64 25.29
C LEU A 519 22.26 -12.26 24.64
N ALA A 520 21.73 -11.20 25.26
CA ALA A 520 21.87 -9.83 24.79
C ALA A 520 23.34 -9.37 24.63
N ALA A 521 24.28 -10.01 25.35
CA ALA A 521 25.71 -9.70 25.25
C ALA A 521 26.41 -10.33 24.03
N LYS A 522 25.79 -11.30 23.34
CA LYS A 522 26.43 -12.05 22.24
C LYS A 522 26.11 -11.51 20.84
N ASP A 523 25.34 -10.43 20.72
CA ASP A 523 24.92 -9.82 19.43
C ASP A 523 24.29 -10.82 18.43
N SER A 524 23.94 -12.03 18.86
CA SER A 524 23.35 -13.08 18.03
C SER A 524 22.53 -14.06 18.86
N SER A 525 21.40 -14.49 18.34
CA SER A 525 20.51 -15.49 18.95
C SER A 525 20.32 -16.68 18.03
N SER A 526 20.16 -17.86 18.62
CA SER A 526 19.78 -19.07 17.88
C SER A 526 18.32 -18.94 17.44
N CYS A 527 18.06 -19.21 16.17
CA CYS A 527 16.73 -19.15 15.57
C CYS A 527 16.47 -20.36 14.69
N SER A 528 15.19 -20.67 14.51
CA SER A 528 14.65 -21.63 13.57
C SER A 528 13.90 -20.88 12.48
N LEU A 529 14.34 -21.05 11.23
CA LEU A 529 13.63 -20.59 10.04
C LEU A 529 12.92 -21.77 9.38
N GLU A 530 11.60 -21.75 9.35
CA GLU A 530 10.77 -22.74 8.69
C GLU A 530 10.23 -22.12 7.40
N LEU A 531 10.47 -22.80 6.29
CA LEU A 531 9.88 -22.46 4.99
C LEU A 531 9.05 -23.68 4.57
N SER A 532 7.73 -23.58 4.68
CA SER A 532 6.88 -24.70 4.30
C SER A 532 7.10 -25.06 2.82
N GLY A 533 6.94 -26.32 2.44
CA GLY A 533 7.07 -26.77 1.05
C GLY A 533 8.49 -27.03 0.55
N VAL A 534 9.53 -26.74 1.35
CA VAL A 534 10.85 -27.36 1.16
C VAL A 534 10.95 -28.63 2.02
N PRO A 535 11.70 -29.67 1.59
CA PRO A 535 11.94 -30.90 2.35
C PRO A 535 12.92 -30.69 3.53
N ILE A 536 12.86 -29.51 4.17
CA ILE A 536 13.66 -29.13 5.33
C ILE A 536 12.66 -28.57 6.34
N ALA A 537 12.42 -29.32 7.42
CA ALA A 537 11.38 -28.97 8.39
C ALA A 537 11.69 -27.65 9.13
N ALA A 538 12.96 -27.41 9.45
CA ALA A 538 13.45 -26.22 10.13
C ALA A 538 14.93 -26.01 9.78
N ILE A 539 15.30 -24.76 9.52
CA ILE A 539 16.68 -24.36 9.24
C ILE A 539 17.22 -23.70 10.49
N ALA A 540 18.16 -24.35 11.17
CA ALA A 540 18.87 -23.76 12.28
C ALA A 540 19.78 -22.63 11.79
N VAL A 541 19.60 -21.44 12.34
CA VAL A 541 20.37 -20.25 11.99
C VAL A 541 20.77 -19.48 13.25
N ASN A 542 21.86 -18.73 13.20
CA ASN A 542 22.23 -17.76 14.23
C ASN A 542 22.00 -16.36 13.66
N CYS A 543 21.03 -15.62 14.19
CA CYS A 543 20.64 -14.32 13.68
C CYS A 543 21.17 -13.19 14.57
N LYS A 544 21.70 -12.15 13.92
CA LYS A 544 21.79 -10.80 14.48
C LYS A 544 20.55 -10.04 14.06
N ALA A 545 19.97 -9.24 14.95
CA ALA A 545 18.79 -8.46 14.64
C ALA A 545 18.93 -7.02 15.10
N SER A 546 18.33 -6.09 14.37
CA SER A 546 18.25 -4.70 14.77
C SER A 546 17.02 -4.00 14.22
N GLU A 547 16.60 -2.94 14.90
CA GLU A 547 15.54 -2.04 14.47
C GLU A 547 15.77 -0.62 14.95
N CYS A 548 15.26 0.34 14.19
CA CYS A 548 15.23 1.74 14.59
C CYS A 548 13.87 2.09 15.16
N LEU A 549 13.85 2.62 16.37
CA LEU A 549 12.61 3.09 17.01
C LEU A 549 12.72 4.57 17.28
N ASP A 550 11.71 5.33 16.87
CA ASP A 550 11.53 6.72 17.29
C ASP A 550 10.41 6.80 18.34
N PRO A 551 10.68 7.25 19.58
CA PRO A 551 9.66 7.42 20.61
C PRO A 551 8.64 8.52 20.29
N VAL A 552 8.85 9.34 19.25
CA VAL A 552 7.90 10.36 18.82
C VAL A 552 7.02 9.87 17.65
N ALA A 553 7.48 8.89 16.88
CA ALA A 553 6.65 8.23 15.87
C ALA A 553 5.54 7.41 16.57
N GLY A 554 4.29 7.56 16.10
CA GLY A 554 3.08 7.04 16.72
C GLY A 554 3.13 5.55 17.09
N SER A 555 2.41 5.16 18.14
CA SER A 555 2.34 3.77 18.62
C SER A 555 1.59 2.86 17.64
N ILE A 556 2.06 1.63 17.48
CA ILE A 556 1.41 0.59 16.68
C ILE A 556 0.24 -0.01 17.48
N THR A 557 -0.92 -0.14 16.85
CA THR A 557 -2.03 -0.93 17.40
C THR A 557 -1.73 -2.41 17.18
N VAL A 558 -1.12 -3.05 18.18
CA VAL A 558 -0.94 -4.51 18.20
C VAL A 558 -2.32 -5.15 18.34
N LYS A 559 -2.68 -6.08 17.44
CA LYS A 559 -3.78 -7.01 17.73
C LYS A 559 -3.32 -7.88 18.88
N SER A 560 -3.79 -7.60 20.09
CA SER A 560 -3.70 -8.53 21.21
C SER A 560 -4.25 -9.88 20.73
N GLY A 561 -3.38 -10.89 20.66
CA GLY A 561 -3.65 -12.14 19.96
C GLY A 561 -4.98 -12.75 20.35
N MET A 562 -5.72 -13.24 19.35
CA MET A 562 -6.74 -14.25 19.57
C MET A 562 -6.02 -15.49 20.13
N SER A 563 -6.06 -15.63 21.45
CA SER A 563 -5.66 -16.83 22.16
C SER A 563 -6.39 -18.04 21.57
N GLY A 564 -5.66 -18.88 20.84
CA GLY A 564 -5.87 -20.32 20.63
C GLY A 564 -7.30 -20.80 20.32
N GLN A 565 -7.60 -21.02 19.04
CA GLN A 565 -8.44 -22.16 18.68
C GLN A 565 -7.54 -23.38 18.47
N GLY A 566 -7.66 -24.32 19.40
CA GLY A 566 -6.89 -25.54 19.45
C GLY A 566 -7.05 -26.41 18.22
N ARG A 567 -5.92 -27.02 17.83
CA ARG A 567 -5.91 -28.28 17.10
C ARG A 567 -6.71 -29.30 17.92
N MET A 568 -7.91 -29.66 17.45
CA MET A 568 -8.60 -30.86 17.91
C MET A 568 -7.77 -32.08 17.51
N VAL A 569 -7.01 -32.60 18.46
CA VAL A 569 -6.52 -33.98 18.40
C VAL A 569 -7.66 -34.85 18.91
N SER A 570 -8.19 -35.69 18.03
CA SER A 570 -9.24 -36.67 18.35
C SER A 570 -8.75 -37.61 19.46
N PRO A 571 -9.40 -37.68 20.65
CA PRO A 571 -9.08 -38.70 21.62
C PRO A 571 -9.91 -39.95 21.33
N SER A 572 -9.24 -41.04 21.01
CA SER A 572 -9.80 -42.40 21.09
C SER A 572 -10.24 -42.66 22.54
N ILE A 573 -11.55 -42.68 22.79
CA ILE A 573 -12.12 -43.06 24.09
C ILE A 573 -12.11 -44.58 24.20
N LEU A 574 -11.22 -45.09 25.05
CA LEU A 574 -11.28 -46.43 25.63
C LEU A 574 -12.09 -46.33 26.92
N PHE A 575 -13.24 -47.01 26.95
CA PHE A 575 -14.05 -47.20 28.16
C PHE A 575 -13.23 -47.91 29.24
N HIS A 576 -13.12 -47.31 30.43
CA HIS A 576 -12.94 -48.04 31.69
C HIS A 576 -13.85 -47.45 32.76
N GLN A 577 -14.76 -48.29 33.24
CA GLN A 577 -15.65 -48.05 34.37
C GLN A 577 -14.84 -47.89 35.66
N TYR A 578 -15.16 -46.88 36.47
CA TYR A 578 -15.05 -46.98 37.92
C TYR A 578 -16.28 -46.36 38.57
N TYR A 579 -17.00 -47.22 39.29
CA TYR A 579 -18.06 -46.89 40.25
C TYR A 579 -17.43 -46.21 41.48
N VAL A 580 -17.96 -45.04 41.87
CA VAL A 580 -17.95 -44.61 43.28
C VAL A 580 -19.29 -43.97 43.58
N MET A 581 -20.08 -44.66 44.42
CA MET A 581 -21.28 -44.13 45.06
C MET A 581 -20.88 -43.22 46.22
N THR A 582 -21.47 -42.03 46.31
CA THR A 582 -21.58 -41.28 47.58
C THR A 582 -23.03 -40.92 47.81
N ALA A 583 -23.41 -41.10 49.07
CA ALA A 583 -24.74 -41.17 49.62
C ALA A 583 -25.52 -39.85 49.57
N ASP A 584 -26.82 -39.99 49.30
CA ASP A 584 -27.85 -39.02 49.68
C ASP A 584 -28.17 -39.18 51.17
N ALA A 585 -28.28 -38.03 51.84
CA ALA A 585 -28.86 -37.90 53.16
C ALA A 585 -30.26 -37.32 53.02
N THR A 586 -31.29 -38.10 53.37
CA THR A 586 -32.52 -37.59 54.02
C THR A 586 -33.37 -38.77 54.49
N THR A 587 -33.74 -38.68 55.79
CA THR A 587 -34.73 -39.46 56.58
C THR A 587 -34.50 -40.94 56.81
#